data_AF-A0A959L0J0-F1
#
_entry.id   AF-A0A959L0J0-F1
#
_cell.length_a   1.000
_cell.length_b   1.000
_cell.length_c   1.000
_cell.angle_alpha   90.00
_cell.angle_beta   90.00
_cell.angle_gamma   90.00
#
_symmetry.space_group_name_H-M   'P 1'
#
loop_
_entity.id
_entity.type
_entity.pdbx_description
1 polymer ?
#
loop_
_entity_poly.entity_id
_entity_poly.type
_entity_poly.pdbx_seq_one_letter_code
_entity_poly.pdbx_strand_id
1 'polypeptide(L)'
;MSEKLEKLARNNQDKFDQIEPVDSDKIWMGINQYLDHHPRQNIINIWFVVAAAIIVLLAMSTIYLSIRVEQQGALNSEEFLSQIYPEFSDEFKDLNQQVSARKAAISFDTIHSEEFPDLFREMKILDTNYHSAIDDLKNIGKEDAILRVLIRYHQRQIDLLERLSNEIEKKKMYHEKNNLHILY
;
A
#
# COMPACT_ATOMS: atom_id res chain seq x y z
N MET A 1 -18.66 61.98 55.69
CA MET A 1 -17.42 61.20 55.49
C MET A 1 -16.57 61.68 54.30
N SER A 2 -17.16 62.38 53.33
CA SER A 2 -16.47 62.96 52.15
C SER A 2 -15.38 64.00 52.48
N GLU A 3 -15.63 64.89 53.45
CA GLU A 3 -14.72 66.02 53.73
C GLU A 3 -13.31 65.60 54.20
N LYS A 4 -13.17 64.42 54.80
CA LYS A 4 -11.86 63.90 55.23
C LYS A 4 -10.99 63.48 54.05
N LEU A 5 -11.59 62.98 52.98
CA LEU A 5 -10.88 62.56 51.76
C LEU A 5 -10.41 63.78 50.97
N GLU A 6 -11.24 64.81 50.88
CA GLU A 6 -10.88 66.05 50.20
C GLU A 6 -9.69 66.77 50.88
N LYS A 7 -9.67 66.77 52.22
CA LYS A 7 -8.52 67.28 52.99
C LYS A 7 -7.25 66.44 52.79
N LEU A 8 -7.39 65.12 52.69
CA LEU A 8 -6.26 64.22 52.42
C LEU A 8 -5.70 64.40 51.00
N ALA A 9 -6.56 64.65 50.02
CA ALA A 9 -6.15 64.92 48.64
C ALA A 9 -5.40 66.26 48.53
N ARG A 10 -5.92 67.33 49.16
CA ARG A 10 -5.24 68.64 49.18
C ARG A 10 -3.89 68.61 49.90
N ASN A 11 -3.78 67.91 51.03
CA ASN A 11 -2.54 67.89 51.81
C ASN A 11 -1.39 67.08 51.17
N ASN A 12 -1.65 66.30 50.12
CA ASN A 12 -0.62 65.52 49.44
C ASN A 12 -0.34 66.02 48.02
N GLN A 13 -0.96 67.11 47.58
CA GLN A 13 -0.80 67.65 46.23
C GLN A 13 0.66 68.02 45.93
N ASP A 14 1.37 68.59 46.91
CA ASP A 14 2.80 68.94 46.80
C ASP A 14 3.73 67.71 46.65
N LYS A 15 3.25 66.50 46.99
CA LYS A 15 4.01 65.24 46.76
C LYS A 15 3.80 64.67 45.37
N PHE A 16 2.77 65.10 44.65
CA PHE A 16 2.51 64.68 43.27
C PHE A 16 3.20 65.56 42.24
N ASP A 17 3.53 66.81 42.59
CA ASP A 17 4.27 67.73 41.71
C ASP A 17 5.78 67.45 41.63
N GLN A 18 6.30 66.45 42.37
CA GLN A 18 7.71 66.02 42.31
C GLN A 18 7.95 64.75 41.47
N ILE A 19 7.13 64.51 40.45
CA ILE A 19 7.37 63.38 39.52
C ILE A 19 8.33 63.84 38.42
N GLU A 20 9.58 63.40 38.55
CA GLU A 20 10.67 63.52 37.57
C GLU A 20 10.21 62.96 36.19
N PRO A 21 10.56 63.58 35.05
CA PRO A 21 10.09 63.13 33.74
C PRO A 21 10.64 61.73 33.42
N VAL A 22 9.72 60.79 33.21
CA VAL A 22 10.04 59.41 32.81
C VAL A 22 10.57 59.42 31.37
N ASP A 23 11.78 58.89 31.18
CA ASP A 23 12.47 58.76 29.89
C ASP A 23 11.70 57.79 28.97
N SER A 24 10.96 58.36 28.01
CA SER A 24 10.08 57.64 27.08
C SER A 24 10.83 56.65 26.21
N ASP A 25 12.10 56.90 25.91
CA ASP A 25 12.88 56.12 24.96
C ASP A 25 13.21 54.73 25.51
N LYS A 26 13.41 54.62 26.83
CA LYS A 26 13.61 53.32 27.50
C LYS A 26 12.37 52.42 27.45
N ILE A 27 11.17 53.00 27.50
CA ILE A 27 9.92 52.25 27.43
C ILE A 27 9.72 51.69 26.03
N TRP A 28 9.93 52.51 25.00
CA TRP A 28 9.78 52.08 23.60
C TRP A 28 10.80 51.02 23.19
N MET A 29 12.03 51.10 23.70
CA MET A 29 13.07 50.11 23.42
C MET A 29 12.71 48.71 23.97
N GLY A 30 12.08 48.65 25.16
CA GLY A 30 11.61 47.39 25.74
C GLY A 30 10.45 46.75 24.99
N ILE A 31 9.57 47.57 24.36
CA ILE A 31 8.43 47.07 23.57
C ILE A 31 8.91 46.46 22.25
N ASN A 32 9.83 47.11 21.55
CA ASN A 32 10.33 46.61 20.26
C ASN A 32 11.08 45.28 20.40
N GLN A 33 11.78 45.06 21.52
CA GLN A 33 12.53 43.83 21.75
C GLN A 33 11.64 42.58 21.93
N TYR A 34 10.38 42.77 22.30
CA TYR A 34 9.39 41.69 22.45
C TYR A 34 8.68 41.29 21.15
N LEU A 35 8.75 42.12 20.10
CA LEU A 35 8.03 41.88 18.83
C LEU A 35 8.84 41.07 17.81
N ASP A 36 10.17 40.97 17.94
CA ASP A 36 11.03 40.30 16.96
C ASP A 36 11.25 38.78 17.19
N HIS A 37 10.69 38.19 18.25
CA HIS A 37 10.90 36.77 18.61
C HIS A 37 9.78 35.84 18.14
N HIS A 38 9.44 35.86 16.85
CA HIS A 38 8.67 34.77 16.25
C HIS A 38 9.62 33.73 15.63
N PRO A 39 9.67 32.47 16.12
CA PRO A 39 10.45 31.43 15.46
C PRO A 39 9.85 31.21 14.07
N ARG A 40 10.70 31.28 13.02
CA ARG A 40 10.32 30.89 11.66
C ARG A 40 9.92 29.41 11.68
N GLN A 41 8.63 29.15 11.80
CA GLN A 41 8.08 27.82 11.61
C GLN A 41 8.34 27.44 10.16
N ASN A 42 9.06 26.33 9.94
CA ASN A 42 9.18 25.73 8.62
C ASN A 42 7.78 25.34 8.16
N ILE A 43 7.16 26.23 7.38
CA ILE A 43 5.91 25.97 6.70
C ILE A 43 6.22 24.91 5.64
N ILE A 44 6.11 23.63 6.03
CA ILE A 44 6.06 22.54 5.06
C ILE A 44 4.87 22.90 4.17
N ASN A 45 5.15 23.12 2.89
CA ASN A 45 4.19 23.62 1.95
C ASN A 45 3.07 22.56 1.81
N ILE A 46 1.94 22.83 2.49
CA ILE A 46 0.83 21.88 2.75
C ILE A 46 0.33 21.24 1.44
N TRP A 47 0.46 21.97 0.34
CA TRP A 47 0.16 21.49 -1.01
C TRP A 47 0.93 20.22 -1.41
N PHE A 48 2.20 20.08 -1.02
CA PHE A 48 2.97 18.87 -1.29
C PHE A 48 2.55 17.68 -0.42
N VAL A 49 2.13 17.94 0.83
CA VAL A 49 1.63 16.89 1.73
C VAL A 49 0.29 16.34 1.22
N VAL A 50 -0.59 17.22 0.76
CA VAL A 50 -1.88 16.83 0.16
C VAL A 50 -1.68 16.04 -1.14
N ALA A 51 -0.77 16.49 -2.02
CA ALA A 51 -0.46 15.78 -3.26
C ALA A 51 0.11 14.37 -2.99
N ALA A 52 1.04 14.24 -2.03
CA ALA A 52 1.60 12.95 -1.65
C ALA A 52 0.53 11.99 -1.08
N ALA A 53 -0.39 12.50 -0.25
CA ALA A 53 -1.48 11.71 0.30
C ALA A 53 -2.43 11.17 -0.78
N ILE A 54 -2.74 11.98 -1.81
CA ILE A 54 -3.58 11.56 -2.94
C ILE A 54 -2.88 10.44 -3.74
N ILE A 55 -1.57 10.57 -4.00
CA ILE A 55 -0.80 9.54 -4.72
C ILE A 55 -0.78 8.22 -3.93
N VAL A 56 -0.58 8.29 -2.61
CA VAL A 56 -0.61 7.09 -1.74
C VAL A 56 -2.00 6.45 -1.73
N LEU A 57 -3.07 7.24 -1.67
CA LEU A 57 -4.44 6.74 -1.74
C LEU A 57 -4.75 6.08 -3.08
N LEU A 58 -4.31 6.67 -4.18
CA LEU A 58 -4.48 6.08 -5.52
C LEU A 58 -3.67 4.79 -5.65
N ALA A 59 -2.43 4.75 -5.16
CA ALA A 59 -1.60 3.55 -5.16
C ALA A 59 -2.18 2.42 -4.28
N MET A 60 -2.72 2.75 -3.10
CA MET A 60 -3.41 1.76 -2.27
C MET A 60 -4.72 1.28 -2.91
N SER A 61 -5.45 2.17 -3.58
CA SER A 61 -6.68 1.83 -4.30
C SER A 61 -6.42 0.87 -5.46
N THR A 62 -5.37 1.11 -6.25
CA THR A 62 -4.99 0.21 -7.36
C THR A 62 -4.54 -1.15 -6.85
N ILE A 63 -3.74 -1.21 -5.77
CA ILE A 63 -3.33 -2.47 -5.14
C ILE A 63 -4.53 -3.23 -4.56
N TYR A 64 -5.45 -2.53 -3.89
CA TYR A 64 -6.66 -3.16 -3.32
C TYR A 64 -7.59 -3.71 -4.41
N LEU A 65 -7.75 -3.00 -5.52
CA LEU A 65 -8.55 -3.46 -6.66
C LEU A 65 -7.91 -4.67 -7.36
N SER A 66 -6.58 -4.71 -7.54
CA SER A 66 -5.92 -5.86 -8.17
C SER A 66 -6.09 -7.15 -7.37
N ILE A 67 -6.00 -7.08 -6.03
CA ILE A 67 -6.17 -8.26 -5.16
C ILE A 67 -7.63 -8.77 -5.18
N ARG A 68 -8.62 -7.87 -5.23
CA ARG A 68 -10.04 -8.23 -5.28
C ARG A 68 -10.45 -8.85 -6.62
N VAL A 69 -9.93 -8.33 -7.74
CA VAL A 69 -10.23 -8.84 -9.08
C VAL A 69 -9.73 -10.27 -9.25
N GLU A 70 -8.56 -10.59 -8.72
CA GLU A 70 -7.99 -11.94 -8.83
C GLU A 70 -8.80 -12.98 -8.02
N GLN A 71 -9.29 -12.61 -6.83
CA GLN A 71 -10.08 -13.51 -5.98
C GLN A 71 -11.54 -13.66 -6.43
N GLN A 72 -12.17 -12.60 -6.97
CA GLN A 72 -13.54 -12.70 -7.47
C GLN A 72 -13.62 -13.28 -8.89
N GLY A 73 -12.58 -13.13 -9.71
CA GLY A 73 -12.50 -13.72 -11.04
C GLY A 73 -12.46 -15.26 -11.00
N ALA A 74 -11.71 -15.85 -10.06
CA ALA A 74 -11.57 -17.30 -9.97
C ALA A 74 -12.88 -18.02 -9.56
N LEU A 75 -13.60 -17.50 -8.56
CA LEU A 75 -14.86 -18.09 -8.10
C LEU A 75 -15.98 -17.98 -9.16
N ASN A 76 -16.05 -16.86 -9.88
CA ASN A 76 -17.03 -16.69 -10.95
C ASN A 76 -16.71 -17.54 -12.19
N SER A 77 -15.42 -17.78 -12.47
CA SER A 77 -15.00 -18.59 -13.61
C SER A 77 -15.31 -20.08 -13.42
N GLU A 78 -15.14 -20.66 -12.23
CA GLU A 78 -15.44 -22.08 -12.00
C GLU A 78 -16.94 -22.39 -12.16
N GLU A 79 -17.80 -21.53 -11.62
CA GLU A 79 -19.25 -21.67 -11.77
C GLU A 79 -19.67 -21.48 -13.24
N PHE A 80 -19.09 -20.49 -13.93
CA PHE A 80 -19.33 -20.25 -15.35
C PHE A 80 -18.90 -21.43 -16.23
N LEU A 81 -17.71 -22.00 -15.98
CA LEU A 81 -17.21 -23.16 -16.71
C LEU A 81 -18.06 -24.40 -16.48
N SER A 82 -18.53 -24.62 -15.25
CA SER A 82 -19.42 -25.74 -14.90
C SER A 82 -20.80 -25.63 -15.57
N GLN A 83 -21.26 -24.42 -15.86
CA GLN A 83 -22.51 -24.21 -16.61
C GLN A 83 -22.34 -24.51 -18.12
N ILE A 84 -21.18 -24.20 -18.70
CA ILE A 84 -20.91 -24.41 -20.14
C ILE A 84 -20.45 -25.85 -20.43
N TYR A 85 -19.63 -26.42 -19.56
CA TYR A 85 -19.03 -27.75 -19.66
C TYR A 85 -19.33 -28.58 -18.40
N PRO A 86 -20.60 -28.92 -18.14
CA PRO A 86 -20.97 -29.68 -16.94
C PRO A 86 -20.28 -31.04 -16.88
N GLU A 87 -20.03 -31.67 -18.03
CA GLU A 87 -19.34 -32.97 -18.12
C GLU A 87 -17.85 -32.92 -17.70
N PHE A 88 -17.25 -31.73 -17.61
CA PHE A 88 -15.87 -31.51 -17.19
C PHE A 88 -15.75 -30.84 -15.82
N SER A 89 -16.86 -30.61 -15.11
CA SER A 89 -16.87 -29.86 -13.84
C SER A 89 -15.97 -30.51 -12.78
N ASP A 90 -16.02 -31.84 -12.64
CA ASP A 90 -15.16 -32.58 -11.69
C ASP A 90 -13.67 -32.48 -12.06
N GLU A 91 -13.33 -32.53 -13.36
CA GLU A 91 -11.95 -32.40 -13.84
C GLU A 91 -11.40 -31.00 -13.57
N PHE A 92 -12.18 -29.95 -13.83
CA PHE A 92 -11.79 -28.57 -13.52
C PHE A 92 -11.60 -28.36 -12.02
N LYS A 93 -12.49 -28.94 -11.19
CA LYS A 93 -12.38 -28.87 -9.75
C LYS A 93 -11.11 -29.55 -9.24
N ASP A 94 -10.80 -30.74 -9.74
CA ASP A 94 -9.57 -31.45 -9.39
C ASP A 94 -8.32 -30.64 -9.77
N LEU A 95 -8.28 -30.12 -11.00
CA LEU A 95 -7.19 -29.27 -11.48
C LEU A 95 -7.01 -28.00 -10.62
N ASN A 96 -8.09 -27.31 -10.27
CA ASN A 96 -8.06 -26.14 -9.39
C ASN A 96 -7.57 -26.50 -7.98
N GLN A 97 -7.99 -27.64 -7.45
CA GLN A 97 -7.54 -28.14 -6.16
C GLN A 97 -6.04 -28.44 -6.18
N GLN A 98 -5.52 -29.05 -7.25
CA GLN A 98 -4.09 -29.30 -7.41
C GLN A 98 -3.28 -28.00 -7.48
N VAL A 99 -3.74 -27.01 -8.25
CA VAL A 99 -3.11 -25.67 -8.30
C VAL A 99 -3.07 -25.05 -6.91
N SER A 100 -4.19 -25.07 -6.20
CA SER A 100 -4.32 -24.47 -4.87
C SER A 100 -3.42 -25.15 -3.84
N ALA A 101 -3.40 -26.49 -3.85
CA ALA A 101 -2.54 -27.28 -2.96
C ALA A 101 -1.05 -26.98 -3.20
N ARG A 102 -0.63 -26.86 -4.46
CA ARG A 102 0.76 -26.55 -4.81
C ARG A 102 1.15 -25.12 -4.44
N LYS A 103 0.28 -24.14 -4.69
CA LYS A 103 0.50 -22.76 -4.22
C LYS A 103 0.67 -22.70 -2.70
N ALA A 104 -0.18 -23.41 -1.96
CA ALA A 104 -0.08 -23.49 -0.50
C ALA A 104 1.22 -24.15 -0.05
N ALA A 105 1.63 -25.24 -0.69
CA ALA A 105 2.85 -25.99 -0.34
C ALA A 105 4.13 -25.13 -0.42
N ILE A 106 4.19 -24.20 -1.38
CA ILE A 106 5.35 -23.31 -1.58
C ILE A 106 5.15 -21.91 -0.97
N SER A 107 4.05 -21.68 -0.23
CA SER A 107 3.69 -20.35 0.28
C SER A 107 3.74 -19.29 -0.81
N PHE A 108 3.10 -19.58 -1.96
CA PHE A 108 3.26 -18.84 -3.22
C PHE A 108 3.16 -17.32 -3.06
N ASP A 109 2.23 -16.84 -2.24
CA ASP A 109 1.98 -15.41 -2.00
C ASP A 109 3.15 -14.67 -1.32
N THR A 110 4.11 -15.41 -0.76
CA THR A 110 5.31 -14.85 -0.11
C THR A 110 6.52 -14.79 -1.04
N ILE A 111 6.43 -15.37 -2.24
CA ILE A 111 7.55 -15.45 -3.18
C ILE A 111 7.64 -14.15 -3.97
N HIS A 112 8.81 -13.52 -3.95
CA HIS A 112 9.09 -12.35 -4.76
C HIS A 112 9.36 -12.72 -6.21
N SER A 113 8.64 -12.08 -7.14
CA SER A 113 8.74 -12.37 -8.57
C SER A 113 10.14 -12.15 -9.15
N GLU A 114 10.90 -11.25 -8.53
CA GLU A 114 12.27 -10.88 -8.87
C GLU A 114 13.25 -12.03 -8.62
N GLU A 115 12.92 -12.98 -7.75
CA GLU A 115 13.76 -14.14 -7.47
C GLU A 115 13.70 -15.20 -8.58
N PHE A 116 12.60 -15.26 -9.33
CA PHE A 116 12.35 -16.24 -10.39
C PHE A 116 11.71 -15.58 -11.63
N PRO A 117 12.35 -14.55 -12.23
CA PRO A 117 11.70 -13.65 -13.18
C PRO A 117 11.21 -14.36 -14.45
N ASP A 118 11.89 -15.40 -14.90
CA ASP A 118 11.49 -16.14 -16.10
C ASP A 118 10.24 -16.99 -15.86
N LEU A 119 10.13 -17.64 -14.69
CA LEU A 119 8.96 -18.44 -14.33
C LEU A 119 7.72 -17.55 -14.14
N PHE A 120 7.86 -16.43 -13.43
CA PHE A 120 6.76 -15.48 -13.26
C PHE A 120 6.34 -14.81 -14.57
N ARG A 121 7.29 -14.54 -15.49
CA ARG A 121 6.96 -14.07 -16.84
C ARG A 121 6.16 -15.12 -17.61
N GLU A 122 6.55 -16.38 -17.53
CA GLU A 122 5.84 -17.49 -18.18
C GLU A 122 4.42 -17.65 -17.61
N MET A 123 4.25 -17.58 -16.28
CA MET A 123 2.94 -17.60 -15.62
C MET A 123 2.06 -16.44 -16.10
N LYS A 124 2.60 -15.22 -16.21
CA LYS A 124 1.84 -14.05 -16.68
C LYS A 124 1.36 -14.20 -18.13
N ILE A 125 2.18 -14.78 -19.00
CA ILE A 125 1.78 -15.07 -20.39
C ILE A 125 0.67 -16.11 -20.39
N LEU A 126 0.81 -17.16 -19.57
CA LEU A 126 -0.18 -18.21 -19.42
C LEU A 126 -1.53 -17.65 -18.94
N ASP A 127 -1.52 -16.78 -17.94
CA ASP A 127 -2.73 -16.11 -17.43
C ASP A 127 -3.37 -15.21 -18.49
N THR A 128 -2.57 -14.45 -19.25
CA THR A 128 -3.09 -13.64 -20.36
C THR A 128 -3.87 -14.50 -21.35
N ASN A 129 -3.30 -15.64 -21.75
CA ASN A 129 -3.94 -16.54 -22.70
C ASN A 129 -5.23 -17.15 -22.15
N TYR A 130 -5.28 -17.45 -20.85
CA TYR A 130 -6.49 -17.93 -20.18
C TYR A 130 -7.61 -16.89 -20.21
N HIS A 131 -7.32 -15.64 -19.87
CA HIS A 131 -8.31 -14.58 -19.90
C HIS A 131 -8.86 -14.37 -21.31
N SER A 132 -8.00 -14.40 -22.33
CA SER A 132 -8.45 -14.38 -23.74
C SER A 132 -9.37 -15.55 -24.08
N ALA A 133 -9.02 -16.78 -23.67
CA ALA A 133 -9.87 -17.95 -23.90
C ALA A 133 -11.22 -17.88 -23.18
N ILE A 134 -11.26 -17.33 -21.97
CA ILE A 134 -12.50 -17.09 -21.22
C ILE A 134 -13.36 -16.04 -21.92
N ASP A 135 -12.77 -14.97 -22.45
CA ASP A 135 -13.50 -13.95 -23.18
C ASP A 135 -14.02 -14.47 -24.52
N ASP A 136 -13.24 -15.26 -25.25
CA ASP A 136 -13.69 -15.99 -26.44
C ASP A 136 -14.87 -16.91 -26.09
N LEU A 137 -14.81 -17.62 -24.96
CA LEU A 137 -15.90 -18.48 -24.50
C LEU A 137 -17.19 -17.70 -24.23
N LYS A 138 -17.10 -16.50 -23.65
CA LYS A 138 -18.26 -15.64 -23.40
C LYS A 138 -18.89 -15.13 -24.70
N ASN A 139 -18.08 -14.87 -25.72
CA ASN A 139 -18.53 -14.27 -26.98
C ASN A 139 -19.04 -15.32 -27.99
N ILE A 140 -18.35 -16.45 -28.10
CA ILE A 140 -18.59 -17.50 -29.12
C ILE A 140 -19.43 -18.64 -28.53
N GLY A 141 -19.32 -18.88 -27.22
CA GLY A 141 -19.99 -19.99 -26.53
C GLY A 141 -19.16 -21.28 -26.57
N LYS A 142 -19.83 -22.42 -26.37
CA LYS A 142 -19.20 -23.73 -26.23
C LYS A 142 -18.42 -24.12 -27.49
N GLU A 143 -17.12 -24.33 -27.35
CA GLU A 143 -16.23 -24.80 -28.41
C GLU A 143 -15.09 -25.67 -27.84
N ASP A 144 -14.94 -26.88 -28.35
CA ASP A 144 -13.94 -27.85 -27.85
C ASP A 144 -12.49 -27.33 -27.94
N ALA A 145 -12.21 -26.44 -28.88
CA ALA A 145 -10.89 -25.80 -29.00
C ALA A 145 -10.58 -24.95 -27.77
N ILE A 146 -11.57 -24.18 -27.29
CA ILE A 146 -11.45 -23.34 -26.10
C ILE A 146 -11.33 -24.21 -24.86
N LEU A 147 -12.16 -25.26 -24.73
CA LEU A 147 -12.06 -26.23 -23.63
C LEU A 147 -10.64 -26.80 -23.49
N ARG A 148 -10.03 -27.23 -24.60
CA ARG A 148 -8.64 -27.72 -24.59
C ARG A 148 -7.64 -26.67 -24.14
N VAL A 149 -7.85 -25.40 -24.46
CA VAL A 149 -7.00 -24.31 -23.98
C VAL A 149 -7.13 -24.15 -22.46
N LEU A 150 -8.35 -24.20 -21.93
CA LEU A 150 -8.62 -24.08 -20.49
C LEU A 150 -8.03 -25.24 -19.68
N ILE A 151 -8.18 -26.48 -20.15
CA ILE A 151 -7.56 -27.65 -19.50
C ILE A 151 -6.03 -27.53 -19.52
N ARG A 152 -5.46 -27.19 -20.68
CA ARG A 152 -4.00 -26.98 -20.81
C ARG A 152 -3.48 -25.84 -19.95
N TYR A 153 -4.29 -24.81 -19.72
CA TYR A 153 -3.93 -23.72 -18.81
C TYR A 153 -3.64 -24.27 -17.41
N HIS A 154 -4.57 -25.02 -16.82
CA HIS A 154 -4.39 -25.56 -15.47
C HIS A 154 -3.23 -26.56 -15.41
N GLN A 155 -3.11 -27.45 -16.39
CA GLN A 155 -1.99 -28.39 -16.47
C GLN A 155 -0.65 -27.64 -16.51
N ARG A 156 -0.55 -26.60 -17.34
CA ARG A 156 0.67 -25.82 -17.45
C ARG A 156 0.95 -25.01 -16.18
N GLN A 157 -0.08 -24.52 -15.51
CA GLN A 157 0.04 -23.82 -14.23
C GLN A 157 0.61 -24.76 -13.16
N ILE A 158 0.14 -26.01 -13.11
CA ILE A 158 0.67 -27.06 -12.23
C ILE A 158 2.16 -27.31 -12.51
N ASP A 159 2.54 -27.49 -13.77
CA ASP A 159 3.94 -27.70 -14.17
C ASP A 159 4.85 -26.53 -13.74
N LEU A 160 4.36 -25.29 -13.89
CA LEU A 160 5.11 -24.09 -13.51
C LEU A 160 5.30 -23.99 -12.00
N LEU A 161 4.27 -24.31 -11.23
CA LEU A 161 4.36 -24.35 -9.77
C LEU A 161 5.32 -25.44 -9.30
N GLU A 162 5.36 -26.59 -9.97
CA GLU A 162 6.32 -27.65 -9.67
C GLU A 162 7.76 -27.24 -9.99
N ARG A 163 7.99 -26.61 -11.15
CA ARG A 163 9.30 -26.04 -11.50
C ARG A 163 9.74 -24.99 -10.49
N LEU A 164 8.83 -24.10 -10.08
CA LEU A 164 9.10 -23.07 -9.08
C LEU A 164 9.49 -23.70 -7.72
N SER A 165 8.74 -24.72 -7.28
CA SER A 165 9.06 -25.49 -6.07
C SER A 165 10.49 -26.04 -6.12
N ASN A 166 10.86 -26.66 -7.24
CA ASN A 166 12.19 -27.23 -7.43
C ASN A 166 13.29 -26.17 -7.41
N GLU A 167 13.07 -25.00 -8.01
CA GLU A 167 14.05 -23.90 -8.00
C GLU A 167 14.21 -23.28 -6.60
N ILE A 168 13.13 -23.17 -5.82
CA ILE A 168 13.20 -22.75 -4.41
C ILE A 168 14.04 -23.73 -3.59
N GLU A 169 13.80 -25.02 -3.75
CA GLU A 169 14.53 -26.07 -3.03
C GLU A 169 16.02 -26.05 -3.39
N LYS A 170 16.35 -25.96 -4.68
CA LYS A 170 17.75 -25.83 -5.14
C LYS A 170 18.43 -24.63 -4.49
N LYS A 171 17.79 -23.45 -4.54
CA LYS A 171 18.34 -22.21 -3.95
C LYS A 171 18.60 -22.38 -2.46
N LYS A 172 17.69 -23.00 -1.72
CA LYS A 172 17.86 -23.32 -0.28
C LYS A 172 19.08 -24.22 -0.05
N MET A 173 19.23 -25.29 -0.82
CA MET A 173 20.39 -26.21 -0.71
C MET A 173 21.72 -25.51 -1.01
N TYR A 174 21.76 -24.63 -2.01
CA TYR A 174 22.97 -23.85 -2.33
C TYR A 174 23.36 -22.92 -1.18
N HIS A 175 22.39 -22.24 -0.55
CA HIS A 175 22.66 -21.39 0.61
C HIS A 175 23.20 -22.18 1.80
N GLU A 176 22.62 -23.34 2.09
CA GLU A 176 23.08 -24.21 3.19
C GLU A 176 24.51 -24.71 2.97
N LYS A 177 24.81 -25.19 1.76
CA LYS A 177 26.16 -25.65 1.41
C LYS A 177 27.21 -24.54 1.47
N ASN A 178 26.88 -23.34 1.01
CA ASN A 178 27.80 -22.21 1.04
C ASN A 178 28.06 -21.72 2.47
N ASN A 179 27.05 -21.73 3.35
CA ASN A 179 27.21 -21.35 4.75
C ASN A 179 28.09 -22.34 5.53
N LEU A 180 28.03 -23.64 5.22
CA LEU A 180 28.92 -24.65 5.81
C LEU A 180 30.38 -24.45 5.41
N HIS A 181 30.66 -23.92 4.22
CA HIS A 181 32.02 -23.73 3.70
C HIS A 181 32.73 -22.47 4.24
N ILE A 182 32.02 -21.58 4.93
CA ILE A 182 32.58 -20.36 5.56
C ILE A 182 32.96 -20.63 7.03
N LEU A 183 32.50 -21.76 7.61
CA LEU A 183 32.72 -22.14 9.00
C LEU A 183 33.86 -23.15 9.21
N TYR A 184 34.58 -23.54 8.14
CA TYR A 184 35.78 -24.38 8.16
C TYR A 184 36.94 -23.66 7.48
#